data_AF-E4ZTE1-F1
#
_entry.id   AF-E4ZTE1-F1
#
_cell.length_a   1.000
_cell.length_b   1.000
_cell.length_c   1.000
_cell.angle_alpha   90.00
_cell.angle_beta   90.00
_cell.angle_gamma   90.00
#
_symmetry.space_group_name_H-M   'P 1'
#
loop_
_entity.id
_entity.type
_entity.pdbx_description
1 polymer ?
#
loop_
_entity_poly.entity_id
_entity_poly.type
_entity_poly.pdbx_seq_one_letter_code
_entity_poly.pdbx_strand_id
1 'polypeptide(L)'
;MSNHDVKPNQGPWSELAEYCDGLIVAGISRIPPSGSLPKHPRYQGSIETHKDLLNYGRAVLKEMAKNSWIQDVASPVLFHPDLHKRNIFVSAEDPTVVSAIIDWQYISIEPAFWYADATPDFAQPVPEPLSEDTIEPKSEACAKAYEICLKFLAPRLSAARSLEEAYVRSFRYYYRTWEDGAVAFREELIQTSELWKELGFAVPCPFPLPSPDEIAAHRREYKLFEAAQQLRHSLRHLLNIASDGWVPLEDWERTQSVHREVYEGMLQEVLGNEQPDDDEPIRGEDDLKEIWPFDLKQ
;
A
#
# COMPACT_ATOMS: atom_id res chain seq x y z
N MET A 1 19.62 -10.67 -16.37
CA MET A 1 20.22 -9.39 -15.96
C MET A 1 19.39 -8.29 -16.61
N SER A 2 18.41 -7.75 -15.89
CA SER A 2 17.63 -6.61 -16.40
C SER A 2 18.53 -5.38 -16.42
N ASN A 3 18.61 -4.74 -17.57
CA ASN A 3 19.27 -3.44 -17.75
C ASN A 3 18.37 -2.39 -17.08
N HIS A 4 18.67 -2.07 -15.84
CA HIS A 4 18.07 -0.92 -15.17
C HIS A 4 18.98 0.29 -15.39
N ASP A 5 18.42 1.41 -15.84
CA ASP A 5 19.17 2.62 -16.21
C ASP A 5 19.90 3.28 -15.01
N VAL A 6 19.55 2.91 -13.78
CA VAL A 6 20.12 3.50 -12.55
C VAL A 6 20.34 2.41 -11.49
N LYS A 7 21.50 2.42 -10.83
CA LYS A 7 21.78 1.52 -9.69
C LYS A 7 20.98 1.98 -8.45
N PRO A 8 20.27 1.08 -7.75
CA PRO A 8 19.56 1.45 -6.53
C PRO A 8 20.52 1.95 -5.45
N ASN A 9 20.13 3.01 -4.74
CA ASN A 9 20.82 3.50 -3.55
C ASN A 9 20.28 2.75 -2.33
N GLN A 10 21.15 2.08 -1.58
CA GLN A 10 20.79 1.22 -0.45
C GLN A 10 21.30 1.77 0.89
N GLY A 11 21.72 3.04 0.92
CA GLY A 11 22.24 3.69 2.12
C GLY A 11 23.65 3.21 2.52
N PRO A 12 24.06 3.45 3.77
CA PRO A 12 23.30 4.16 4.81
C PRO A 12 23.09 5.63 4.47
N TRP A 13 21.98 6.20 4.95
CA TRP A 13 21.65 7.61 4.77
C TRP A 13 21.80 8.33 6.11
N SER A 14 22.42 9.51 6.09
CA SER A 14 22.64 10.27 7.33
C SER A 14 21.45 11.19 7.65
N GLU A 15 20.72 11.60 6.60
CA GLU A 15 19.61 12.54 6.69
C GLU A 15 18.34 11.98 6.04
N LEU A 16 17.17 12.39 6.52
CA LEU A 16 15.88 11.97 5.96
C LEU A 16 15.77 12.31 4.45
N ALA A 17 16.30 13.45 4.02
CA ALA A 17 16.27 13.84 2.61
C ALA A 17 17.10 12.89 1.72
N GLU A 18 18.20 12.34 2.23
CA GLU A 18 19.02 11.35 1.51
C GLU A 18 18.32 9.99 1.42
N TYR A 19 17.65 9.58 2.51
CA TYR A 19 16.76 8.41 2.52
C TYR A 19 15.65 8.55 1.46
N CYS A 20 15.01 9.73 1.42
CA CYS A 20 13.98 10.01 0.44
C CYS A 20 14.49 9.90 -1.00
N ASP A 21 15.63 10.52 -1.29
CA ASP A 21 16.24 10.44 -2.60
C ASP A 21 16.63 8.99 -2.97
N GLY A 22 17.14 8.22 -2.00
CA GLY A 22 17.50 6.83 -2.21
C GLY A 22 16.33 5.96 -2.66
N LEU A 23 15.17 6.12 -2.01
CA LEU A 23 13.94 5.42 -2.39
C LEU A 23 13.39 5.89 -3.74
N ILE A 24 13.49 7.17 -4.10
CA ILE A 24 13.13 7.64 -5.45
C ILE A 24 14.04 6.99 -6.50
N VAL A 25 15.35 6.95 -6.27
CA VAL A 25 16.31 6.28 -7.15
C VAL A 25 15.97 4.80 -7.30
N ALA A 26 15.58 4.13 -6.22
CA ALA A 26 15.10 2.76 -6.28
C ALA A 26 13.81 2.63 -7.13
N GLY A 27 12.85 3.54 -6.97
CA GLY A 27 11.63 3.60 -7.81
C GLY A 27 11.95 3.77 -9.29
N ILE A 28 12.82 4.72 -9.65
CA ILE A 28 13.28 4.94 -11.03
C ILE A 28 13.97 3.69 -11.58
N SER A 29 14.81 3.03 -10.76
CA SER A 29 15.51 1.82 -11.20
C SER A 29 14.56 0.69 -11.58
N ARG A 30 13.36 0.61 -10.99
CA ARG A 30 12.37 -0.44 -11.28
C ARG A 30 11.60 -0.21 -12.59
N ILE A 31 11.66 0.99 -13.17
CA ILE A 31 11.00 1.30 -14.44
C ILE A 31 11.69 0.51 -15.56
N PRO A 32 10.95 -0.25 -16.38
CA PRO A 32 11.53 -1.01 -17.47
C PRO A 32 12.05 -0.09 -18.59
N PRO A 33 13.05 -0.55 -19.36
CA PRO A 33 13.49 0.16 -20.55
C PRO A 33 12.38 0.20 -21.62
N SER A 34 12.41 1.21 -22.48
CA SER A 34 11.45 1.38 -23.57
C SER A 34 11.38 0.12 -24.46
N GLY A 35 10.17 -0.43 -24.66
CA GLY A 35 9.91 -1.52 -25.61
C GLY A 35 9.47 -2.86 -25.02
N SER A 36 9.46 -3.05 -23.70
CA SER A 36 8.89 -4.25 -23.05
C SER A 36 7.84 -3.89 -22.00
N LEU A 37 6.71 -3.36 -22.45
CA LEU A 37 5.57 -3.12 -21.55
C LEU A 37 4.67 -4.36 -21.56
N PRO A 38 4.47 -5.03 -20.40
CA PRO A 38 3.37 -5.96 -20.25
C PRO A 38 2.05 -5.26 -20.58
N LYS A 39 1.02 -6.04 -20.94
CA LYS A 39 -0.35 -5.50 -20.91
C LYS A 39 -0.66 -5.16 -19.46
N HIS A 40 -0.75 -3.86 -19.19
CA HIS A 40 -1.19 -3.34 -17.91
C HIS A 40 -2.52 -2.62 -18.07
N PRO A 41 -3.28 -2.49 -16.98
CA PRO A 41 -4.45 -1.62 -16.95
C PRO A 41 -4.09 -0.18 -17.34
N ARG A 42 -5.03 0.55 -17.91
CA ARG A 42 -4.86 1.94 -18.37
C ARG A 42 -4.45 2.88 -17.24
N TYR A 43 -4.86 2.58 -16.01
CA TYR A 43 -4.48 3.33 -14.80
C TYR A 43 -3.01 3.15 -14.40
N GLN A 44 -2.30 2.19 -14.99
CA GLN A 44 -0.88 1.96 -14.72
C GLN A 44 -0.03 3.17 -15.10
N GLY A 45 -0.38 3.85 -16.20
CA GLY A 45 0.38 4.98 -16.74
C GLY A 45 1.56 4.58 -17.63
N SER A 46 2.11 5.56 -18.34
CA SER A 46 3.29 5.38 -19.19
C SER A 46 4.60 5.45 -18.40
N ILE A 47 5.69 4.94 -18.99
CA ILE A 47 7.05 5.09 -18.44
C ILE A 47 7.37 6.55 -18.12
N GLU A 48 7.02 7.46 -19.03
CA GLU A 48 7.21 8.90 -18.88
C GLU A 48 6.40 9.43 -17.69
N THR A 49 5.15 8.99 -17.55
CA THR A 49 4.29 9.38 -16.42
C THR A 49 4.92 8.98 -15.09
N HIS A 50 5.42 7.75 -14.96
CA HIS A 50 6.10 7.34 -13.73
C HIS A 50 7.36 8.17 -13.44
N LYS A 51 8.18 8.45 -14.47
CA LYS A 51 9.39 9.29 -14.32
C LYS A 51 9.04 10.70 -13.87
N ASP A 52 8.02 11.31 -14.46
CA ASP A 52 7.57 12.66 -14.10
C ASP A 52 7.04 12.71 -12.67
N LEU A 53 6.16 11.77 -12.29
CA LEU A 53 5.63 11.69 -10.93
C LEU A 53 6.74 11.47 -9.90
N LEU A 54 7.72 10.59 -10.16
CA LEU A 54 8.87 10.38 -9.29
C LEU A 54 9.73 11.64 -9.14
N ASN A 55 9.90 12.42 -10.20
CA ASN A 55 10.64 13.69 -10.13
C ASN A 55 9.88 14.74 -9.30
N TYR A 56 8.56 14.87 -9.46
CA TYR A 56 7.74 15.72 -8.60
C TYR A 56 7.77 15.24 -7.15
N GLY A 57 7.61 13.94 -6.93
CA GLY A 57 7.73 13.28 -5.64
C GLY A 57 9.02 13.60 -4.93
N ARG A 58 10.16 13.50 -5.63
CA ARG A 58 11.48 13.89 -5.10
C ARG A 58 11.49 15.32 -4.58
N ALA A 59 10.95 16.27 -5.35
CA ALA A 59 10.93 17.67 -4.96
C ALA A 59 10.01 17.91 -3.76
N VAL A 60 8.80 17.33 -3.76
CA VAL A 60 7.83 17.40 -2.67
C VAL A 60 8.42 16.85 -1.37
N LEU A 61 8.94 15.61 -1.40
CA LEU A 61 9.50 14.95 -0.22
C LEU A 61 10.72 15.67 0.34
N LYS A 62 11.56 16.25 -0.53
CA LYS A 62 12.72 17.03 -0.10
C LYS A 62 12.33 18.29 0.67
N GLU A 63 11.23 18.94 0.28
CA GLU A 63 10.69 20.07 1.05
C GLU A 63 9.99 19.60 2.33
N MET A 64 9.20 18.53 2.27
CA MET A 64 8.57 17.95 3.46
C MET A 64 9.59 17.52 4.52
N ALA A 65 10.71 16.91 4.11
CA ALA A 65 11.77 16.45 5.01
C ALA A 65 12.47 17.56 5.81
N LYS A 66 12.23 18.85 5.49
CA LYS A 66 12.72 19.99 6.26
C LYS A 66 11.82 20.34 7.44
N ASN A 67 10.60 19.83 7.49
CA ASN A 67 9.65 20.09 8.57
C ASN A 67 10.12 19.40 9.86
N SER A 68 10.15 20.15 10.96
CA SER A 68 10.63 19.64 12.25
C SER A 68 9.76 18.50 12.81
N TRP A 69 8.43 18.57 12.64
CA TRP A 69 7.54 17.51 13.11
C TRP A 69 7.79 16.19 12.39
N ILE A 70 8.11 16.24 11.09
CA ILE A 70 8.47 15.05 10.32
C ILE A 70 9.83 14.52 10.78
N GLN A 71 10.82 15.40 10.98
CA GLN A 71 12.14 15.01 11.49
C GLN A 71 12.07 14.34 12.86
N ASP A 72 11.23 14.87 13.77
CA ASP A 72 11.05 14.34 15.12
C ASP A 72 10.55 12.89 15.14
N VAL A 73 9.78 12.49 14.12
CA VAL A 73 9.25 11.12 13.96
C VAL A 73 10.00 10.28 12.92
N ALA A 74 11.09 10.81 12.35
CA ALA A 74 11.89 10.13 11.34
C ALA A 74 13.04 9.30 11.92
N SER A 75 13.10 9.15 13.25
CA SER A 75 14.18 8.41 13.89
C SER A 75 14.27 6.97 13.35
N PRO A 76 15.48 6.45 13.05
CA PRO A 76 15.63 5.09 12.53
C PRO A 76 15.11 4.05 13.53
N VAL A 77 14.25 3.15 13.05
CA VAL A 77 13.64 2.06 13.81
C VAL A 77 13.79 0.76 13.03
N LEU A 78 14.19 -0.29 13.74
CA LEU A 78 14.12 -1.66 13.27
C LEU A 78 12.81 -2.25 13.81
N PHE A 79 11.85 -2.56 12.94
CA PHE A 79 10.56 -3.14 13.31
C PHE A 79 10.31 -4.41 12.50
N HIS A 80 9.72 -5.42 13.12
CA HIS A 80 9.45 -6.70 12.46
C HIS A 80 8.33 -6.52 11.41
N PRO A 81 8.58 -6.78 10.12
CA PRO A 81 7.66 -6.42 9.04
C PRO A 81 6.37 -7.24 9.04
N ASP A 82 6.40 -8.47 9.56
CA ASP A 82 5.23 -9.36 9.62
C ASP A 82 5.03 -9.96 11.02
N LEU A 83 4.85 -9.08 12.01
CA LEU A 83 4.70 -9.49 13.40
C LEU A 83 3.29 -10.00 13.69
N HIS A 84 3.03 -11.26 13.35
CA HIS A 84 1.77 -11.94 13.66
C HIS A 84 1.95 -13.14 14.60
N LYS A 85 0.88 -13.65 15.23
CA LYS A 85 0.92 -14.75 16.21
C LYS A 85 1.74 -15.97 15.76
N ARG A 86 1.71 -16.34 14.46
CA ARG A 86 2.42 -17.52 13.93
C ARG A 86 3.95 -17.34 13.85
N ASN A 87 4.44 -16.11 14.00
CA ASN A 87 5.86 -15.76 13.99
C ASN A 87 6.42 -15.60 15.42
N ILE A 88 5.60 -15.86 16.45
CA ILE A 88 5.98 -15.77 17.86
C ILE A 88 5.90 -17.16 18.49
N PHE A 89 7.03 -17.67 18.94
CA PHE A 89 7.13 -18.93 19.67
C PHE A 89 7.20 -18.63 21.16
N VAL A 90 6.51 -19.46 21.94
CA VAL A 90 6.45 -19.38 23.41
C VAL A 90 6.92 -20.68 24.04
N SER A 91 7.29 -20.66 25.32
CA SER A 91 7.66 -21.88 26.04
C SER A 91 6.49 -22.84 26.15
N ALA A 92 6.74 -24.15 26.07
CA ALA A 92 5.71 -25.17 26.29
C ALA A 92 5.29 -25.24 27.77
N GLU A 93 6.22 -24.93 28.68
CA GLU A 93 6.04 -24.95 30.13
C GLU A 93 5.39 -23.67 30.66
N ASP A 94 5.70 -22.51 30.07
CA ASP A 94 5.14 -21.21 30.40
C ASP A 94 4.88 -20.37 29.13
N PRO A 95 3.63 -20.35 28.62
CA PRO A 95 3.25 -19.59 27.43
C PRO A 95 3.37 -18.07 27.56
N THR A 96 3.67 -17.52 28.75
CA THR A 96 3.94 -16.08 28.93
C THR A 96 5.37 -15.70 28.54
N VAL A 97 6.25 -16.68 28.39
CA VAL A 97 7.65 -16.49 27.99
C VAL A 97 7.78 -16.68 26.48
N VAL A 98 8.10 -15.59 25.78
CA VAL A 98 8.47 -15.63 24.36
C VAL A 98 9.86 -16.27 24.23
N SER A 99 9.94 -17.39 23.50
CA SER A 99 11.17 -18.15 23.29
C SER A 99 11.88 -17.77 21.99
N ALA A 100 11.14 -17.41 20.95
CA ALA A 100 11.70 -16.91 19.70
C ALA A 100 10.70 -16.04 18.93
N ILE A 101 11.24 -15.11 18.14
CA ILE A 101 10.52 -14.42 17.06
C ILE A 101 11.25 -14.80 15.77
N ILE A 102 10.51 -15.29 14.78
CA ILE A 102 11.07 -15.73 13.50
C ILE A 102 10.53 -14.86 12.36
N ASP A 103 10.95 -15.17 11.13
CA ASP A 103 10.47 -14.51 9.92
C ASP A 103 10.94 -13.06 9.75
N TRP A 104 12.19 -12.82 10.14
CA TRP A 104 12.90 -11.55 9.99
C TRP A 104 13.29 -11.21 8.54
N GLN A 105 12.83 -11.98 7.56
CA GLN A 105 13.07 -11.64 6.15
C GLN A 105 12.41 -10.31 5.79
N TYR A 106 13.02 -9.58 4.85
CA TYR A 106 12.61 -8.23 4.46
C TYR A 106 12.72 -7.14 5.54
N ILE A 107 13.33 -7.45 6.69
CA ILE A 107 13.54 -6.41 7.69
C ILE A 107 14.50 -5.33 7.18
N SER A 108 14.14 -4.08 7.45
CA SER A 108 14.92 -2.90 7.12
C SER A 108 14.92 -1.93 8.30
N ILE A 109 15.89 -1.04 8.34
CA ILE A 109 15.90 0.08 9.29
C ILE A 109 15.27 1.26 8.57
N GLU A 110 14.07 1.64 8.99
CA GLU A 110 13.29 2.69 8.35
C GLU A 110 12.94 3.82 9.34
N PRO A 111 12.56 5.02 8.87
CA PRO A 111 12.02 6.06 9.75
C PRO A 111 10.82 5.54 10.56
N ALA A 112 10.67 5.95 11.82
CA ALA A 112 9.63 5.40 12.71
C ALA A 112 8.20 5.52 12.15
N PHE A 113 7.90 6.60 11.40
CA PHE A 113 6.62 6.79 10.73
C PHE A 113 6.28 5.72 9.68
N TRP A 114 7.28 4.98 9.19
CA TRP A 114 7.10 3.86 8.27
C TRP A 114 6.21 2.76 8.88
N TYR A 115 6.40 2.53 10.18
CA TYR A 115 5.68 1.50 10.94
C TYR A 115 4.52 2.05 11.75
N ALA A 116 4.18 3.33 11.61
CA ALA A 116 3.16 3.95 12.44
C ALA A 116 1.77 3.31 12.25
N ASP A 117 1.46 2.71 11.09
CA ASP A 117 0.14 2.09 10.91
C ASP A 117 0.16 0.58 11.20
N ALA A 118 1.34 0.02 11.47
CA ALA A 118 1.50 -1.40 11.74
C ALA A 118 0.83 -1.75 13.07
N THR A 119 -0.12 -2.70 13.02
CA THR A 119 -0.76 -3.25 14.22
C THR A 119 -0.80 -4.78 14.09
N PRO A 120 -0.06 -5.52 14.94
CA PRO A 120 -0.05 -6.97 14.96
C PRO A 120 -1.46 -7.58 15.07
N ASP A 121 -1.67 -8.75 14.47
CA ASP A 121 -2.97 -9.46 14.48
C ASP A 121 -3.50 -9.78 15.89
N PHE A 122 -2.60 -9.99 16.87
CA PHE A 122 -2.96 -10.17 18.28
C PHE A 122 -3.32 -8.88 19.01
N ALA A 123 -3.10 -7.74 18.39
CA ALA A 123 -3.37 -6.40 18.93
C ALA A 123 -4.40 -5.64 18.09
N GLN A 124 -5.01 -6.27 17.08
CA GLN A 124 -6.07 -5.66 16.30
C GLN A 124 -7.38 -5.64 17.10
N PRO A 125 -8.10 -4.50 17.16
CA PRO A 125 -9.44 -4.48 17.72
C PRO A 125 -10.35 -5.37 16.87
N VAL A 126 -11.33 -6.02 17.50
CA VAL A 126 -12.34 -6.80 16.77
C VAL A 126 -13.15 -5.82 15.91
N PRO A 127 -13.16 -5.97 14.57
CA PRO A 127 -14.11 -5.23 13.75
C PRO A 127 -15.52 -5.66 14.18
N GLU A 128 -16.42 -4.71 14.38
CA GLU A 128 -17.85 -4.80 14.70
C GLU A 128 -18.47 -6.21 14.89
N PRO A 129 -19.29 -6.41 15.94
CA PRO A 129 -19.61 -7.74 16.46
C PRO A 129 -20.27 -8.63 15.41
N LEU A 130 -19.55 -9.68 15.00
CA LEU A 130 -20.15 -10.89 14.46
C LEU A 130 -20.91 -11.55 15.63
N SER A 131 -22.15 -11.11 15.85
CA SER A 131 -23.05 -11.45 16.98
C SER A 131 -22.67 -10.88 18.36
N GLU A 132 -23.69 -10.45 19.12
CA GLU A 132 -23.59 -9.90 20.48
C GLU A 132 -22.89 -10.84 21.49
N ASP A 133 -22.71 -12.12 21.14
CA ASP A 133 -22.13 -13.16 22.00
C ASP A 133 -20.63 -13.43 21.75
N THR A 134 -19.99 -12.77 20.78
CA THR A 134 -18.58 -13.03 20.40
C THR A 134 -17.70 -11.78 20.36
N ILE A 135 -17.91 -10.82 21.27
CA ILE A 135 -16.81 -9.93 21.65
C ILE A 135 -15.77 -10.83 22.33
N GLU A 136 -14.71 -11.25 21.63
CA GLU A 136 -13.57 -11.88 22.30
C GLU A 136 -12.93 -10.83 23.23
N PRO A 137 -13.20 -10.84 24.54
CA PRO A 137 -12.81 -9.73 25.42
C PRO A 137 -11.28 -9.62 25.52
N LYS A 138 -10.60 -10.72 25.20
CA LYS A 138 -9.14 -10.82 25.14
C LYS A 138 -8.55 -9.97 24.03
N SER A 139 -9.19 -9.88 22.85
CA SER A 139 -8.63 -9.11 21.74
C SER A 139 -8.65 -7.61 22.02
N GLU A 140 -9.75 -7.09 22.59
CA GLU A 140 -9.83 -5.68 22.98
C GLU A 140 -8.85 -5.34 24.12
N ALA A 141 -8.73 -6.23 25.13
CA ALA A 141 -7.75 -6.06 26.20
C ALA A 141 -6.31 -6.08 25.67
N CYS A 142 -5.99 -6.97 24.71
CA CYS A 142 -4.69 -7.03 24.06
C CYS A 142 -4.41 -5.77 23.22
N ALA A 143 -5.38 -5.27 22.46
CA ALA A 143 -5.24 -4.01 21.72
C ALA A 143 -4.94 -2.82 22.65
N LYS A 144 -5.70 -2.68 23.74
CA LYS A 144 -5.47 -1.64 24.76
C LYS A 144 -4.10 -1.78 25.43
N ALA A 145 -3.74 -3.00 25.82
CA ALA A 145 -2.44 -3.28 26.43
C ALA A 145 -1.30 -2.96 25.46
N TYR A 146 -1.43 -3.32 24.19
CA TYR A 146 -0.44 -3.02 23.15
C TYR A 146 -0.25 -1.51 22.99
N GLU A 147 -1.33 -0.73 22.86
CA GLU A 147 -1.27 0.73 22.74
C GLU A 147 -0.63 1.39 23.98
N ILE A 148 -0.94 0.90 25.18
CA ILE A 148 -0.32 1.38 26.42
C ILE A 148 1.18 1.04 26.42
N CYS A 149 1.53 -0.23 26.19
CA CYS A 149 2.92 -0.68 26.15
C CYS A 149 3.73 0.06 25.10
N LEU A 150 3.15 0.36 23.93
CA LEU A 150 3.83 1.09 22.86
C LEU A 150 4.23 2.51 23.31
N LYS A 151 3.33 3.21 24.01
CA LYS A 151 3.62 4.55 24.57
C LYS A 151 4.80 4.57 25.53
N PHE A 152 4.95 3.52 26.35
CA PHE A 152 5.99 3.47 27.38
C PHE A 152 7.28 2.78 26.91
N LEU A 153 7.18 1.73 26.10
CA LEU A 153 8.31 0.89 25.69
C LEU A 153 8.89 1.29 24.33
N ALA A 154 8.10 1.94 23.47
CA ALA A 154 8.50 2.37 22.13
C ALA A 154 8.08 3.83 21.84
N PRO A 155 8.55 4.81 22.65
CA PRO A 155 8.07 6.20 22.57
C PRO A 155 8.28 6.85 21.19
N ARG A 156 9.31 6.44 20.43
CA ARG A 156 9.55 6.93 19.06
C ARG A 156 8.45 6.50 18.09
N LEU A 157 8.04 5.24 18.16
CA LEU A 157 6.96 4.71 17.33
C LEU A 157 5.61 5.28 17.78
N SER A 158 5.42 5.48 19.09
CA SER A 158 4.24 6.15 19.62
C SER A 158 4.13 7.61 19.16
N ALA A 159 5.24 8.35 19.09
CA ALA A 159 5.25 9.72 18.57
C ALA A 159 4.86 9.74 17.08
N ALA A 160 5.45 8.83 16.30
CA ALA A 160 5.13 8.69 14.88
C ALA A 160 3.65 8.34 14.62
N ARG A 161 3.05 7.49 15.45
CA ARG A 161 1.61 7.15 15.44
C ARG A 161 0.68 8.31 15.78
N SER A 162 1.18 9.29 16.53
CA SER A 162 0.39 10.45 16.97
C SER A 162 0.44 11.58 15.96
N LEU A 163 1.35 11.53 14.98
CA LEU A 163 1.42 12.52 13.92
C LEU A 163 0.31 12.27 12.91
N GLU A 164 -0.32 13.34 12.45
CA GLU A 164 -1.37 13.26 11.43
C GLU A 164 -0.81 12.64 10.14
N GLU A 165 -1.57 11.72 9.56
CA GLU A 165 -1.11 10.90 8.42
C GLU A 165 -0.67 11.77 7.25
N ALA A 166 -1.31 12.91 7.01
CA ALA A 166 -0.99 13.85 5.94
C ALA A 166 0.48 14.35 5.96
N TYR A 167 1.19 14.31 7.09
CA TYR A 167 2.61 14.65 7.16
C TYR A 167 3.54 13.56 6.64
N VAL A 168 3.12 12.29 6.69
CA VAL A 168 3.99 11.12 6.49
C VAL A 168 3.51 10.17 5.39
N ARG A 169 2.23 10.25 5.00
CA ARG A 169 1.61 9.37 4.00
C ARG A 169 2.37 9.40 2.68
N SER A 170 2.72 10.59 2.18
CA SER A 170 3.45 10.75 0.93
C SER A 170 4.79 10.02 0.95
N PHE A 171 5.42 9.84 2.13
CA PHE A 171 6.67 9.12 2.30
C PHE A 171 6.51 7.59 2.19
N ARG A 172 5.30 7.03 2.25
CA ARG A 172 5.10 5.57 2.23
C ARG A 172 4.89 4.99 0.82
N TYR A 173 4.47 5.82 -0.14
CA TYR A 173 3.99 5.33 -1.44
C TYR A 173 4.91 5.67 -2.64
N TYR A 174 5.83 6.63 -2.48
CA TYR A 174 6.50 7.26 -3.62
C TYR A 174 7.49 6.40 -4.41
N TYR A 175 7.98 5.26 -3.90
CA TYR A 175 8.93 4.41 -4.63
C TYR A 175 8.28 3.21 -5.31
N ARG A 176 6.98 2.99 -5.08
CA ARG A 176 6.21 1.86 -5.61
C ARG A 176 5.38 2.23 -6.83
N THR A 177 5.62 3.40 -7.41
CA THR A 177 4.84 3.91 -8.57
C THR A 177 4.70 2.89 -9.69
N TRP A 178 5.77 2.13 -9.98
CA TRP A 178 5.75 1.10 -11.03
C TRP A 178 4.97 -0.16 -10.62
N GLU A 179 4.99 -0.52 -9.35
CA GLU A 179 4.30 -1.70 -8.84
C GLU A 179 2.80 -1.45 -8.63
N ASP A 180 2.47 -0.30 -8.04
CA ASP A 180 1.12 0.05 -7.62
C ASP A 180 0.34 0.82 -8.71
N GLY A 181 1.03 1.35 -9.71
CA GLY A 181 0.46 2.17 -10.78
C GLY A 181 0.67 3.67 -10.56
N ALA A 182 0.81 4.40 -11.67
CA ALA A 182 1.04 5.84 -11.66
C ALA A 182 -0.12 6.61 -11.00
N VAL A 183 -1.35 6.13 -11.18
CA VAL A 183 -2.55 6.77 -10.64
C VAL A 183 -2.53 6.85 -9.11
N ALA A 184 -2.05 5.82 -8.42
CA ALA A 184 -2.01 5.80 -6.97
C ALA A 184 -1.11 6.92 -6.44
N PHE A 185 0.11 7.04 -6.99
CA PHE A 185 1.02 8.09 -6.56
C PHE A 185 0.60 9.49 -7.01
N ARG A 186 -0.06 9.61 -8.17
CA ARG A 186 -0.64 10.88 -8.59
C ARG A 186 -1.72 11.35 -7.61
N GLU A 187 -2.57 10.46 -7.12
CA GLU A 187 -3.56 10.79 -6.07
C GLU A 187 -2.88 11.30 -4.81
N GLU A 188 -1.83 10.62 -4.34
CA GLU A 188 -1.06 11.05 -3.17
C GLU A 188 -0.48 12.47 -3.34
N LEU A 189 0.07 12.77 -4.52
CA LEU A 189 0.63 14.09 -4.82
C LEU A 189 -0.46 15.17 -4.90
N ILE A 190 -1.63 14.86 -5.47
CA ILE A 190 -2.78 15.77 -5.51
C ILE A 190 -3.24 16.08 -4.08
N GLN A 191 -3.52 15.06 -3.26
CA GLN A 191 -3.95 15.25 -1.87
C GLN A 191 -2.92 16.04 -1.05
N THR A 192 -1.63 15.69 -1.20
CA THR A 192 -0.53 16.42 -0.55
C THR A 192 -0.50 17.88 -0.98
N SER A 193 -0.71 18.17 -2.27
CA SER A 193 -0.72 19.53 -2.79
C SER A 193 -1.94 20.33 -2.34
N GLU A 194 -3.10 19.71 -2.17
CA GLU A 194 -4.32 20.34 -1.65
C GLU A 194 -4.13 20.75 -0.18
N LEU A 195 -3.54 19.87 0.64
CA LEU A 195 -3.29 20.10 2.07
C LEU A 195 -2.03 20.92 2.34
N TRP A 196 -1.20 21.21 1.33
CA TRP A 196 0.13 21.78 1.49
C TRP A 196 0.18 23.04 2.37
N LYS A 197 -0.80 23.94 2.18
CA LYS A 197 -0.90 25.18 2.96
C LYS A 197 -1.35 24.93 4.40
N GLU A 198 -2.24 23.97 4.61
CA GLU A 198 -2.77 23.58 5.93
C GLU A 198 -1.70 22.88 6.77
N LEU A 199 -0.82 22.11 6.12
CA LEU A 199 0.36 21.50 6.71
C LEU A 199 1.47 22.51 7.09
N GLY A 200 1.29 23.80 6.79
CA GLY A 200 2.16 24.88 7.25
C GLY A 200 3.45 25.06 6.45
N PHE A 201 3.54 24.52 5.23
CA PHE A 201 4.72 24.72 4.38
C PHE A 201 4.77 26.14 3.80
N ALA A 202 5.91 26.82 4.00
CA ALA A 202 6.06 28.24 3.62
C ALA A 202 6.28 28.47 2.12
N VAL A 203 6.80 27.47 1.41
CA VAL A 203 7.01 27.52 -0.05
C VAL A 203 5.80 26.93 -0.78
N PRO A 204 5.52 27.31 -2.03
CA PRO A 204 4.52 26.62 -2.84
C PRO A 204 4.85 25.13 -2.98
N CYS A 205 3.81 24.29 -3.10
CA CYS A 205 3.98 22.87 -3.36
C CYS A 205 4.77 22.67 -4.67
N PRO A 206 5.85 21.87 -4.67
CA PRO A 206 6.60 21.57 -5.90
C PRO A 206 5.78 20.82 -6.95
N PHE A 207 4.73 20.09 -6.55
CA PHE A 207 3.76 19.50 -7.46
C PHE A 207 2.62 20.51 -7.70
N PRO A 208 2.48 21.03 -8.93
CA PRO A 208 1.38 21.94 -9.23
C PRO A 208 0.06 21.16 -9.27
N LEU A 209 -1.01 21.74 -8.71
CA LEU A 209 -2.34 21.17 -8.84
C LEU A 209 -2.72 21.06 -10.32
N PRO A 210 -3.18 19.89 -10.78
CA PRO A 210 -3.64 19.73 -12.15
C PRO A 210 -4.87 20.60 -12.44
N SER A 211 -5.12 20.86 -13.73
CA SER A 211 -6.33 21.54 -14.19
C SER A 211 -7.60 20.72 -13.87
N PRO A 212 -8.80 21.35 -13.83
CA PRO A 212 -10.04 20.63 -13.59
C PRO A 212 -10.30 19.45 -14.52
N ASP A 213 -9.90 19.58 -15.80
CA ASP A 213 -10.04 18.51 -16.79
C ASP A 213 -9.09 17.33 -16.50
N GLU A 214 -7.85 17.62 -16.10
CA GLU A 214 -6.88 16.61 -15.68
C GLU A 214 -7.31 15.91 -14.38
N ILE A 215 -7.87 16.66 -13.43
CA ILE A 215 -8.46 16.10 -12.21
C ILE A 215 -9.62 15.17 -12.57
N ALA A 216 -10.53 15.59 -13.45
CA ALA A 216 -11.66 14.76 -13.87
C ALA A 216 -11.21 13.48 -14.58
N ALA A 217 -10.16 13.54 -15.41
CA ALA A 217 -9.57 12.36 -16.03
C ALA A 217 -8.92 11.43 -15.00
N HIS A 218 -8.10 11.99 -14.11
CA HIS A 218 -7.48 11.26 -13.01
C HIS A 218 -8.51 10.56 -12.11
N ARG A 219 -9.60 11.24 -11.75
CA ARG A 219 -10.67 10.64 -10.92
C ARG A 219 -11.31 9.41 -11.57
N ARG A 220 -11.47 9.39 -12.89
CA ARG A 220 -11.98 8.20 -13.61
C ARG A 220 -10.97 7.05 -13.57
N GLU A 221 -9.69 7.34 -13.81
CA GLU A 221 -8.63 6.32 -13.73
C GLU A 221 -8.46 5.79 -12.30
N TYR A 222 -8.55 6.67 -11.30
CA TYR A 222 -8.41 6.31 -9.89
C TYR A 222 -9.57 5.41 -9.42
N LYS A 223 -10.80 5.68 -9.86
CA LYS A 223 -11.94 4.78 -9.60
C LYS A 223 -11.75 3.38 -10.19
N LEU A 224 -11.20 3.29 -11.40
CA LEU A 224 -10.87 2.00 -12.01
C LEU A 224 -9.78 1.26 -11.22
N PHE A 225 -8.78 2.00 -10.72
CA PHE A 225 -7.77 1.44 -9.82
C PHE A 225 -8.37 0.96 -8.50
N GLU A 226 -9.24 1.74 -7.86
CA GLU A 226 -9.94 1.32 -6.63
C GLU A 226 -10.78 0.07 -6.86
N ALA A 227 -11.53 0.01 -7.97
CA ALA A 227 -12.29 -1.17 -8.37
C ALA A 227 -11.38 -2.39 -8.58
N ALA A 228 -10.21 -2.23 -9.19
CA ALA A 228 -9.25 -3.31 -9.35
C ALA A 228 -8.69 -3.83 -8.02
N GLN A 229 -8.38 -2.92 -7.08
CA GLN A 229 -7.90 -3.29 -5.74
C GLN A 229 -8.99 -4.02 -4.95
N GLN A 230 -10.22 -3.51 -4.98
CA GLN A 230 -11.39 -4.13 -4.34
C GLN A 230 -11.69 -5.51 -4.93
N LEU A 231 -11.64 -5.65 -6.26
CA LEU A 231 -11.82 -6.92 -6.94
C LEU A 231 -10.75 -7.93 -6.51
N ARG A 232 -9.47 -7.54 -6.50
CA ARG A 232 -8.37 -8.39 -6.05
C ARG A 232 -8.55 -8.82 -4.59
N HIS A 233 -8.95 -7.90 -3.71
CA HIS A 233 -9.23 -8.19 -2.31
C HIS A 233 -10.38 -9.20 -2.16
N SER A 234 -11.48 -8.99 -2.87
CA SER A 234 -12.65 -9.88 -2.83
C SER A 234 -12.34 -11.27 -3.38
N LEU A 235 -11.63 -11.36 -4.51
CA LEU A 235 -11.24 -12.64 -5.11
C LEU A 235 -10.35 -13.47 -4.20
N ARG A 236 -9.45 -12.82 -3.42
CA ARG A 236 -8.63 -13.52 -2.42
C ARG A 236 -9.50 -14.34 -1.45
N HIS A 237 -10.56 -13.74 -0.94
CA HIS A 237 -11.46 -14.39 0.03
C HIS A 237 -12.36 -15.41 -0.64
N LEU A 238 -12.94 -15.08 -1.80
CA LEU A 238 -13.83 -15.98 -2.54
C LEU A 238 -13.13 -17.26 -3.00
N LEU A 239 -11.88 -17.13 -3.44
CA LEU A 239 -11.08 -18.25 -3.93
C LEU A 239 -10.28 -18.94 -2.81
N ASN A 240 -10.30 -18.39 -1.59
CA ASN A 240 -9.51 -18.87 -0.45
C ASN A 240 -8.02 -19.03 -0.79
N ILE A 241 -7.44 -18.01 -1.42
CA ILE A 241 -6.05 -18.03 -1.90
C ILE A 241 -5.16 -17.10 -1.07
N ALA A 242 -3.85 -17.36 -1.10
CA ALA A 242 -2.88 -16.47 -0.52
C ALA A 242 -2.80 -15.13 -1.28
N SER A 243 -2.20 -14.10 -0.67
CA SER A 243 -2.12 -12.74 -1.24
C SER A 243 -1.28 -12.65 -2.52
N ASP A 244 -0.38 -13.61 -2.72
CA ASP A 244 0.45 -13.80 -3.90
C ASP A 244 -0.23 -14.68 -4.97
N GLY A 245 -1.47 -15.14 -4.71
CA GLY A 245 -2.22 -16.01 -5.61
C GLY A 245 -1.85 -17.49 -5.50
N TRP A 246 -1.04 -17.88 -4.51
CA TRP A 246 -0.67 -19.29 -4.32
C TRP A 246 -1.87 -20.13 -3.87
N VAL A 247 -1.94 -21.36 -4.41
CA VAL A 247 -2.98 -22.36 -4.14
C VAL A 247 -2.32 -23.73 -3.92
N PRO A 248 -2.74 -24.51 -2.90
CA PRO A 248 -2.32 -25.90 -2.75
C PRO A 248 -2.68 -26.74 -3.98
N LEU A 249 -1.86 -27.75 -4.30
CA LEU A 249 -2.09 -28.61 -5.48
C LEU A 249 -3.42 -29.36 -5.39
N GLU A 250 -3.79 -29.77 -4.19
CA GLU A 250 -5.05 -30.46 -3.88
C GLU A 250 -6.31 -29.61 -4.13
N ASP A 251 -6.19 -28.28 -4.02
CA ASP A 251 -7.30 -27.35 -4.20
C ASP A 251 -7.32 -26.73 -5.62
N TRP A 252 -6.26 -26.91 -6.41
CA TRP A 252 -6.04 -26.21 -7.67
C TRP A 252 -7.18 -26.36 -8.69
N GLU A 253 -7.66 -27.60 -8.91
CA GLU A 253 -8.75 -27.85 -9.86
C GLU A 253 -10.05 -27.20 -9.42
N ARG A 254 -10.36 -27.25 -8.12
CA ARG A 254 -11.53 -26.60 -7.53
C ARG A 254 -11.42 -25.08 -7.67
N THR A 255 -10.28 -24.51 -7.31
CA THR A 255 -10.06 -23.06 -7.39
C THR A 255 -10.16 -22.55 -8.82
N GLN A 256 -9.68 -23.31 -9.82
CA GLN A 256 -9.89 -22.96 -11.23
C GLN A 256 -11.37 -22.96 -11.65
N SER A 257 -12.18 -23.90 -11.15
CA SER A 257 -13.62 -23.92 -11.45
C SER A 257 -14.29 -22.68 -10.86
N VAL A 258 -14.07 -22.42 -9.57
CA VAL A 258 -14.65 -21.26 -8.88
C VAL A 258 -14.18 -19.94 -9.51
N HIS A 259 -12.90 -19.84 -9.87
CA HIS A 259 -12.35 -18.67 -10.56
C HIS A 259 -13.08 -18.35 -11.86
N ARG A 260 -13.39 -19.39 -12.66
CA ARG A 260 -14.16 -19.24 -13.90
C ARG A 260 -15.60 -18.81 -13.62
N GLU A 261 -16.27 -19.47 -12.67
CA GLU A 261 -17.65 -19.15 -12.28
C GLU A 261 -17.77 -17.71 -11.77
N VAL A 262 -16.83 -17.23 -10.96
CA VAL A 262 -16.82 -15.85 -10.46
C VAL A 262 -16.61 -14.86 -11.60
N TYR A 263 -15.69 -15.14 -12.54
CA TYR A 263 -15.51 -14.29 -13.72
C TYR A 263 -16.78 -14.22 -14.58
N GLU A 264 -17.37 -15.37 -14.90
CA GLU A 264 -18.59 -15.44 -15.71
C GLU A 264 -19.76 -14.74 -15.02
N GLY A 265 -19.92 -14.92 -13.71
CA GLY A 265 -20.94 -14.25 -12.91
C GLY A 265 -20.80 -12.72 -12.94
N MET A 266 -19.59 -12.20 -12.67
CA MET A 266 -19.33 -10.77 -12.73
C MET A 266 -19.52 -10.21 -14.15
N LEU A 267 -19.13 -10.96 -15.18
CA LEU A 267 -19.35 -10.55 -16.56
C LEU A 267 -20.84 -10.44 -16.90
N GLN A 268 -21.67 -11.37 -16.41
CA GLN A 268 -23.12 -11.29 -16.58
C GLN A 268 -23.72 -10.08 -15.85
N GLU A 269 -23.25 -9.77 -14.65
CA GLU A 269 -23.70 -8.58 -13.90
C GLU A 269 -23.34 -7.28 -14.64
N VAL A 270 -22.10 -7.16 -15.12
CA VAL A 270 -21.64 -5.99 -15.89
C VAL A 270 -22.46 -5.83 -17.19
N LEU A 271 -22.66 -6.91 -17.94
CA LEU A 271 -23.40 -6.86 -19.21
C LEU A 271 -24.93 -6.69 -19.01
N GLY A 272 -25.46 -7.12 -17.87
CA GLY A 272 -26.86 -6.98 -17.50
C GLY A 272 -27.23 -5.60 -16.96
N ASN A 273 -26.25 -4.75 -16.66
CA ASN A 273 -26.47 -3.39 -16.19
C ASN A 273 -26.76 -2.44 -17.37
N GLU A 274 -28.03 -2.28 -17.74
CA GLU A 274 -28.44 -1.44 -18.88
C GLU A 274 -28.29 0.07 -18.64
N GLN A 275 -28.19 0.50 -17.38
CA GLN A 275 -28.07 1.91 -16.97
C GLN A 275 -27.05 2.04 -15.84
N PRO A 276 -25.75 1.82 -16.13
CA PRO A 276 -24.71 2.02 -15.12
C PRO A 276 -24.67 3.49 -14.72
N ASP A 277 -24.36 3.75 -13.45
CA ASP A 277 -24.14 5.11 -12.97
C ASP A 277 -23.04 5.79 -13.78
N ASP A 278 -23.14 7.11 -13.95
CA ASP A 278 -22.18 7.91 -14.73
C ASP A 278 -20.74 7.78 -14.24
N ASP A 279 -20.54 7.29 -13.02
CA ASP A 279 -19.26 7.12 -12.39
C ASP A 279 -18.83 5.65 -12.17
N GLU A 280 -19.60 4.69 -12.69
CA GLU A 280 -19.26 3.27 -12.71
C GLU A 280 -17.98 3.04 -13.55
N PRO A 281 -16.90 2.49 -12.95
CA PRO A 281 -15.62 2.29 -13.64
C PRO A 281 -15.62 1.09 -14.60
N ILE A 282 -16.49 0.08 -14.38
CA ILE A 282 -16.54 -1.15 -15.19
C ILE A 282 -17.84 -1.15 -16.00
N ARG A 283 -17.76 -0.85 -17.30
CA ARG A 283 -18.97 -0.69 -18.15
C ARG A 283 -19.17 -1.80 -19.17
N GLY A 284 -18.22 -2.70 -19.27
CA GLY A 284 -18.26 -3.79 -20.23
C GLY A 284 -17.18 -4.83 -20.00
N GLU A 285 -17.20 -5.83 -20.87
CA GLU A 285 -16.26 -6.95 -20.81
C GLU A 285 -14.80 -6.51 -20.88
N ASP A 286 -14.48 -5.50 -21.70
CA ASP A 286 -13.11 -5.03 -21.86
C ASP A 286 -12.57 -4.36 -20.58
N ASP A 287 -13.39 -3.58 -19.88
CA ASP A 287 -13.00 -2.97 -18.60
C ASP A 287 -12.80 -4.05 -17.52
N LEU A 288 -13.68 -5.06 -17.48
CA LEU A 288 -13.55 -6.17 -16.53
C LEU A 288 -12.29 -6.99 -16.79
N LYS A 289 -12.04 -7.37 -18.05
CA LYS A 289 -10.82 -8.09 -18.46
C LYS A 289 -9.55 -7.33 -18.14
N GLU A 290 -9.58 -6.01 -18.28
CA GLU A 290 -8.44 -5.15 -18.03
C GLU A 290 -8.00 -5.17 -16.56
N ILE A 291 -8.96 -5.17 -15.63
CA ILE A 291 -8.66 -5.15 -14.19
C ILE A 291 -8.59 -6.54 -13.55
N TRP A 292 -8.92 -7.59 -14.31
CA TRP A 292 -8.94 -8.95 -13.80
C TRP A 292 -7.52 -9.42 -13.43
N PRO A 293 -7.27 -9.81 -12.16
CA PRO A 293 -5.90 -9.99 -11.67
C PRO A 293 -5.26 -11.34 -12.06
N PHE A 294 -5.99 -12.23 -12.74
CA PHE A 294 -5.55 -13.60 -13.05
C PHE A 294 -5.69 -13.91 -14.54
N ASP A 295 -4.89 -14.83 -15.05
CA ASP A 295 -5.02 -15.27 -16.43
C ASP A 295 -6.38 -15.95 -16.68
N LEU A 296 -7.11 -15.48 -17.69
CA LEU A 296 -8.30 -16.13 -18.19
C LEU A 296 -7.86 -17.15 -19.25
N LYS A 297 -8.07 -18.45 -19.00
CA LYS A 297 -7.83 -19.48 -20.02
C LYS A 297 -8.81 -19.26 -21.18
N GLN A 298 -8.26 -19.19 -22.39
CA GLN A 298 -9.03 -19.22 -23.64
C GLN A 298 -9.75 -20.56 -23.82
#